data_AF-A0A849BP37-F1
#
_entry.id   AF-A0A849BP37-F1
#
_cell.length_a   1.000
_cell.length_b   1.000
_cell.length_c   1.000
_cell.angle_alpha   90.00
_cell.angle_beta   90.00
_cell.angle_gamma   90.00
#
_symmetry.space_group_name_H-M   'P 1'
#
loop_
_entity.id
_entity.type
_entity.pdbx_description
1 polymer ?
#
loop_
_entity_poly.entity_id
_entity_poly.type
_entity_poly.pdbx_seq_one_letter_code
_entity_poly.pdbx_strand_id
1 'polypeptide(L)'
;AAPAGVGALLDDPATGSAVLALADALAEDDLDALVLGLGAGEEEQAGDGGGPGDADPDDVVDAVADVVLGWLADDAPDDGPDDGGAGPWPVGVVAGARAWLLDLPLRDDGDELAPAASLVLPGSPAEAALDPEEVAPVAADLLDRWPVAVLAAAGVTASAGLLVWDDVDLDDPPGALADAAPEWLDLVLDALDGAGGWVADEVALVRDLDLVVRPADLHVDAADVVVALLAAALGDPRAGRRLHPRLRLRGPAGEALEVPSPTALALGTALSGDSSTPRGTGPTGPTATPDADPALRALLPPASGAARALPPAWGAAAGVARDWGDLGDLRAWAAVLDPPGDPALVDLLTAWAALAQRVREGAPPEGVPDHLEHLAAVDGGRVVRRPAEDVVVVDDPLRAAHPACGPALVVPPGAAEAVADALGLGLASEELPGRVDGDGRAVPLPDDVRALLRLAGGPGVERVRLVLHDRLVVDGEEVDAWLEDADGAVTAHAVDARGAGRVLALVAGAWGARSALAEALLAAGLPAPVGSPAPWALLVDVALDGPGA
;
A
#
# COMPACT_ATOMS: atom_id res chain seq x y z
N ALA A 1 -21.93 -39.53 6.25
CA ALA A 1 -22.22 -40.83 6.87
C ALA A 1 -22.09 -40.65 8.37
N ALA A 2 -23.21 -40.54 9.09
CA ALA A 2 -23.20 -40.10 10.49
C ALA A 2 -22.60 -41.17 11.44
N PRO A 3 -21.79 -40.78 12.44
CA PRO A 3 -21.27 -41.70 13.44
C PRO A 3 -22.40 -42.25 14.33
N ALA A 4 -22.14 -43.39 14.97
CA ALA A 4 -23.13 -44.17 15.72
C ALA A 4 -23.83 -43.44 16.90
N GLY A 5 -23.42 -42.21 17.23
CA GLY A 5 -24.06 -41.35 18.23
C GLY A 5 -25.26 -40.54 17.71
N VAL A 6 -25.33 -40.22 16.41
CA VAL A 6 -26.43 -39.40 15.84
C VAL A 6 -27.77 -40.15 15.87
N GLY A 7 -27.75 -41.48 15.91
CA GLY A 7 -28.97 -42.29 16.03
C GLY A 7 -29.76 -42.02 17.31
N ALA A 8 -29.10 -41.63 18.41
CA ALA A 8 -29.78 -41.30 19.66
C ALA A 8 -30.34 -39.86 19.68
N LEU A 9 -29.73 -38.92 18.95
CA LEU A 9 -30.28 -37.56 18.74
C LEU A 9 -31.46 -37.56 17.74
N LEU A 10 -31.48 -38.48 16.78
CA LEU A 10 -32.60 -38.64 15.83
C LEU A 10 -33.84 -39.34 16.43
N ASP A 11 -33.69 -39.98 17.60
CA ASP A 11 -34.80 -40.63 18.32
C ASP A 11 -35.67 -39.61 19.08
N ASP A 12 -35.15 -38.39 19.31
CA ASP A 12 -35.96 -37.25 19.73
C ASP A 12 -36.53 -36.51 18.51
N PRO A 13 -37.87 -36.38 18.36
CA PRO A 13 -38.48 -35.85 17.15
C PRO A 13 -38.10 -34.40 16.84
N ALA A 14 -37.87 -33.56 17.86
CA ALA A 14 -37.52 -32.16 17.68
C ALA A 14 -36.05 -32.01 17.26
N THR A 15 -35.16 -32.68 17.99
CA THR A 15 -33.72 -32.71 17.72
C THR A 15 -33.42 -33.37 16.38
N GLY A 16 -34.11 -34.46 16.05
CA GLY A 16 -33.95 -35.16 14.78
C GLY A 16 -34.40 -34.35 13.57
N SER A 17 -35.44 -33.52 13.74
CA SER A 17 -35.90 -32.61 12.69
C SER A 17 -34.97 -31.41 12.53
N ALA A 18 -34.38 -30.89 13.61
CA ALA A 18 -33.38 -29.83 13.58
C ALA A 18 -32.07 -30.28 12.94
N VAL A 19 -31.59 -31.50 13.25
CA VAL A 19 -30.38 -32.07 12.63
C VAL A 19 -30.59 -32.37 11.13
N LEU A 20 -31.80 -32.76 10.71
CA LEU A 20 -32.12 -32.94 9.30
C LEU A 20 -32.30 -31.60 8.56
N ALA A 21 -32.89 -30.60 9.21
CA ALA A 21 -32.98 -29.24 8.67
C ALA A 21 -31.58 -28.60 8.56
N LEU A 22 -30.69 -28.85 9.51
CA LEU A 22 -29.29 -28.46 9.46
C LEU A 22 -28.55 -29.17 8.33
N ALA A 23 -28.80 -30.47 8.14
CA ALA A 23 -28.19 -31.21 7.04
C ALA A 23 -28.68 -30.73 5.65
N ASP A 24 -29.95 -30.32 5.52
CA ASP A 24 -30.48 -29.71 4.29
C ASP A 24 -29.98 -28.26 4.11
N ALA A 25 -29.96 -27.44 5.16
CA ALA A 25 -29.46 -26.06 5.14
C ALA A 25 -27.96 -26.00 4.83
N LEU A 26 -27.15 -26.89 5.42
CA LEU A 26 -25.73 -27.05 5.11
C LEU A 26 -25.49 -27.64 3.70
N ALA A 27 -26.49 -28.29 3.09
CA ALA A 27 -26.41 -28.75 1.71
C ALA A 27 -26.80 -27.68 0.69
N GLU A 28 -27.54 -26.65 1.12
CA GLU A 28 -28.05 -25.56 0.29
C GLU A 28 -27.35 -24.20 0.55
N ASP A 29 -26.36 -24.14 1.45
CA ASP A 29 -25.70 -22.90 1.91
C ASP A 29 -26.70 -21.85 2.47
N ASP A 30 -27.79 -22.30 3.11
CA ASP A 30 -28.87 -21.43 3.61
C ASP A 30 -29.10 -21.60 5.13
N LEU A 31 -28.12 -21.15 5.92
CA LEU A 31 -28.22 -21.12 7.40
C LEU A 31 -29.22 -20.08 7.91
N ASP A 32 -29.48 -19.01 7.14
CA ASP A 32 -30.50 -18.01 7.46
C ASP A 32 -31.91 -18.63 7.53
N ALA A 33 -32.22 -19.58 6.64
CA ALA A 33 -33.45 -20.36 6.70
C ALA A 33 -33.55 -21.23 7.98
N LEU A 34 -32.42 -21.67 8.54
CA LEU A 34 -32.38 -22.45 9.78
C LEU A 34 -32.67 -21.59 11.01
N VAL A 35 -32.02 -20.43 11.12
CA VAL A 35 -32.20 -19.47 12.22
C VAL A 35 -33.60 -18.86 12.17
N LEU A 36 -34.10 -18.48 10.99
CA LEU A 36 -35.47 -17.98 10.80
C LEU A 36 -36.53 -19.07 11.02
N GLY A 37 -36.22 -20.33 10.69
CA GLY A 37 -37.09 -21.48 10.93
C GLY A 37 -37.23 -21.85 12.40
N LEU A 38 -36.17 -21.66 13.20
CA LEU A 38 -36.15 -21.89 14.64
C LEU A 38 -36.74 -20.70 15.44
N GLY A 39 -36.59 -19.47 14.96
CA GLY A 39 -37.10 -18.26 15.63
C GLY A 39 -38.56 -17.87 15.34
N ALA A 40 -39.18 -18.35 14.25
CA ALA A 40 -40.54 -17.93 13.86
C ALA A 40 -41.70 -18.68 14.58
N GLY A 41 -41.40 -19.44 15.64
CA GLY A 41 -42.38 -20.22 16.39
C GLY A 41 -43.19 -19.46 17.46
N GLU A 42 -42.86 -18.20 17.74
CA GLU A 42 -43.47 -17.44 18.82
C GLU A 42 -44.43 -16.35 18.32
N GLU A 43 -45.67 -16.72 17.99
CA GLU A 43 -46.85 -15.83 18.14
C GLU A 43 -48.17 -16.56 17.79
N GLU A 44 -48.54 -17.61 18.54
CA GLU A 44 -49.94 -17.96 18.86
C GLU A 44 -50.05 -19.37 19.48
N GLN A 45 -49.91 -19.48 20.80
CA GLN A 45 -50.84 -20.27 21.64
C GLN A 45 -50.49 -20.20 23.13
N ALA A 46 -51.18 -19.30 23.84
CA ALA A 46 -51.36 -19.43 25.28
C ALA A 46 -52.32 -20.62 25.54
N GLY A 47 -51.78 -21.77 25.94
CA GLY A 47 -52.55 -22.98 26.23
C GLY A 47 -51.80 -23.95 27.14
N ASP A 48 -51.95 -23.73 28.45
CA ASP A 48 -51.54 -24.59 29.57
C ASP A 48 -51.70 -26.10 29.28
N GLY A 49 -50.58 -26.81 29.20
CA GLY A 49 -50.52 -28.27 29.10
C GLY A 49 -49.18 -28.77 28.58
N GLY A 50 -48.26 -29.09 29.51
CA GLY A 50 -46.94 -29.66 29.22
C GLY A 50 -47.00 -30.79 28.18
N GLY A 51 -46.61 -30.46 26.96
CA GLY A 51 -46.39 -31.36 25.84
C GLY A 51 -44.89 -31.49 25.57
N PRO A 52 -44.46 -32.48 24.79
CA PRO A 52 -43.06 -32.73 24.47
C PRO A 52 -42.50 -31.71 23.45
N GLY A 53 -42.59 -30.41 23.77
CA GLY A 53 -42.25 -29.33 22.84
C GLY A 53 -41.68 -28.05 23.47
N ASP A 54 -41.38 -28.03 24.77
CA ASP A 54 -40.69 -26.91 25.44
C ASP A 54 -39.16 -27.12 25.42
N ALA A 55 -38.59 -27.52 24.28
CA ALA A 55 -37.13 -27.48 24.14
C ALA A 55 -36.74 -26.02 24.04
N ASP A 56 -35.88 -25.55 24.94
CA ASP A 56 -35.29 -24.23 24.84
C ASP A 56 -34.58 -24.13 23.47
N PRO A 57 -34.84 -23.10 22.65
CA PRO A 57 -34.11 -22.91 21.40
C PRO A 57 -32.59 -23.01 21.58
N ASP A 58 -32.08 -22.56 22.74
CA ASP A 58 -30.66 -22.63 23.08
C ASP A 58 -30.20 -24.08 23.29
N ASP A 59 -31.04 -24.96 23.85
CA ASP A 59 -30.73 -26.40 23.99
C ASP A 59 -30.58 -27.08 22.62
N VAL A 60 -31.37 -26.66 21.63
CA VAL A 60 -31.30 -27.19 20.25
C VAL A 60 -30.02 -26.70 19.55
N VAL A 61 -29.69 -25.43 19.74
CA VAL A 61 -28.47 -24.83 19.22
C VAL A 61 -27.22 -25.49 19.82
N ASP A 62 -27.18 -25.69 21.13
CA ASP A 62 -26.09 -26.38 21.83
C ASP A 62 -25.95 -27.83 21.34
N ALA A 63 -27.06 -28.54 21.12
CA ALA A 63 -27.03 -29.90 20.59
C ALA A 63 -26.47 -29.96 19.16
N VAL A 64 -26.78 -28.97 18.32
CA VAL A 64 -26.22 -28.83 16.97
C VAL A 64 -24.72 -28.54 17.03
N ALA A 65 -24.30 -27.58 17.86
CA ALA A 65 -22.90 -27.25 18.06
C ALA A 65 -22.10 -28.48 18.54
N ASP A 66 -22.62 -29.23 19.51
CA ASP A 66 -22.00 -30.47 20.01
C ASP A 66 -21.82 -31.52 18.91
N VAL A 67 -22.78 -31.66 17.98
CA VAL A 67 -22.66 -32.60 16.86
C VAL A 67 -21.57 -32.15 15.89
N VAL A 68 -21.53 -30.87 15.54
CA VAL A 68 -20.52 -30.30 14.62
C VAL A 68 -19.12 -30.39 15.23
N LEU A 69 -18.96 -29.99 16.50
CA LEU A 69 -17.70 -30.10 17.23
C LEU A 69 -17.26 -31.55 17.37
N GLY A 70 -18.20 -32.49 17.55
CA GLY A 70 -17.94 -33.93 17.53
C GLY A 70 -17.37 -34.41 16.20
N TRP A 71 -17.90 -33.93 15.08
CA TRP A 71 -17.37 -34.27 13.74
C TRP A 71 -15.96 -33.71 13.53
N LEU A 72 -15.72 -32.47 13.96
CA LEU A 72 -14.39 -31.87 13.90
C LEU A 72 -13.37 -32.61 14.78
N ALA A 73 -13.79 -33.11 15.94
CA ALA A 73 -12.95 -33.92 16.81
C ALA A 73 -12.57 -35.27 16.19
N ASP A 74 -13.49 -35.91 15.45
CA ASP A 74 -13.23 -37.16 14.73
C ASP A 74 -12.31 -36.97 13.51
N ASP A 75 -12.39 -35.81 12.85
CA ASP A 75 -11.54 -35.42 11.69
C ASP A 75 -10.16 -34.86 12.11
N ALA A 76 -9.98 -34.50 13.39
CA ALA A 76 -8.71 -34.00 13.89
C ALA A 76 -7.64 -35.10 13.76
N PRO A 77 -6.47 -34.82 13.16
CA PRO A 77 -5.41 -35.81 13.11
C PRO A 77 -5.03 -36.23 14.53
N ASP A 78 -4.84 -37.54 14.74
CA ASP A 78 -4.34 -38.15 15.98
C ASP A 78 -2.84 -37.80 16.16
N ASP A 79 -2.55 -36.50 16.18
CA ASP A 79 -1.24 -35.94 16.49
C ASP A 79 -1.12 -36.02 18.02
N GLY A 80 -0.65 -37.19 18.49
CA GLY A 80 -0.34 -37.40 19.90
C GLY A 80 0.55 -36.28 20.47
N PRO A 81 0.49 -36.03 21.79
CA PRO A 81 1.23 -34.94 22.39
C PRO A 81 2.72 -35.28 22.36
N ASP A 82 3.48 -34.73 21.41
CA ASP A 82 4.94 -34.78 21.51
C ASP A 82 5.64 -33.56 20.89
N ASP A 83 6.71 -33.21 21.61
CA ASP A 83 7.86 -32.40 21.23
C ASP A 83 7.70 -30.87 21.21
N GLY A 84 7.42 -30.30 22.38
CA GLY A 84 8.38 -29.41 23.06
C GLY A 84 8.87 -28.11 22.37
N GLY A 85 8.24 -27.67 21.28
CA GLY A 85 8.45 -26.37 20.67
C GLY A 85 7.53 -25.33 21.30
N ALA A 86 8.09 -24.19 21.74
CA ALA A 86 7.31 -23.12 22.35
C ALA A 86 6.32 -22.50 21.35
N GLY A 87 5.03 -22.83 21.53
CA GLY A 87 3.87 -22.13 21.01
C GLY A 87 2.59 -22.97 21.22
N PRO A 88 1.80 -22.77 22.29
CA PRO A 88 0.70 -23.66 22.66
C PRO A 88 -0.63 -23.40 21.91
N TRP A 89 -0.66 -22.51 20.93
CA TRP A 89 -1.90 -22.06 20.27
C TRP A 89 -1.84 -22.34 18.76
N PRO A 90 -2.68 -23.23 18.21
CA PRO A 90 -2.71 -23.49 16.78
C PRO A 90 -3.28 -22.27 16.02
N VAL A 91 -2.82 -22.09 14.79
CA VAL A 91 -3.49 -21.22 13.80
C VAL A 91 -4.67 -22.01 13.23
N GLY A 92 -5.88 -21.52 13.45
CA GLY A 92 -7.09 -22.11 12.88
C GLY A 92 -7.12 -21.84 11.38
N VAL A 93 -7.06 -22.88 10.55
CA VAL A 93 -7.19 -22.76 9.10
C VAL A 93 -8.57 -23.28 8.70
N VAL A 94 -9.43 -22.37 8.28
CA VAL A 94 -10.78 -22.68 7.80
C VAL A 94 -10.79 -22.54 6.28
N ALA A 95 -11.08 -23.63 5.59
CA ALA A 95 -11.32 -23.59 4.16
C ALA A 95 -12.61 -22.81 3.88
N GLY A 96 -12.65 -22.05 2.79
CA GLY A 96 -13.77 -21.20 2.42
C GLY A 96 -15.09 -21.96 2.28
N ALA A 97 -15.03 -23.19 1.77
CA ALA A 97 -16.19 -24.10 1.73
C ALA A 97 -16.72 -24.54 3.12
N ARG A 98 -15.99 -24.20 4.18
CA ARG A 98 -16.37 -24.39 5.59
C ARG A 98 -16.42 -23.06 6.34
N ALA A 99 -16.47 -21.92 5.64
CA ALA A 99 -16.55 -20.60 6.26
C ALA A 99 -17.80 -20.47 7.14
N TRP A 100 -18.88 -21.20 6.85
CA TRP A 100 -20.07 -21.28 7.70
C TRP A 100 -19.78 -21.75 9.14
N LEU A 101 -18.66 -22.43 9.40
CA LEU A 101 -18.25 -22.79 10.77
C LEU A 101 -18.02 -21.52 11.62
N LEU A 102 -17.62 -20.42 11.00
CA LEU A 102 -17.43 -19.14 11.67
C LEU A 102 -18.72 -18.59 12.29
N ASP A 103 -19.85 -18.92 11.68
CA ASP A 103 -21.19 -18.53 12.13
C ASP A 103 -21.79 -19.55 13.08
N LEU A 104 -21.05 -20.62 13.45
CA LEU A 104 -21.54 -21.62 14.39
C LEU A 104 -21.85 -20.92 15.72
N PRO A 105 -23.12 -20.89 16.17
CA PRO A 105 -23.47 -20.27 17.43
C PRO A 105 -22.88 -21.07 18.58
N LEU A 106 -22.05 -20.42 19.39
CA LEU A 106 -21.39 -20.97 20.56
C LEU A 106 -21.61 -20.01 21.73
N ARG A 107 -21.59 -20.52 22.95
CA ARG A 107 -21.77 -19.70 24.15
C ARG A 107 -20.49 -18.95 24.53
N ASP A 108 -20.64 -17.70 24.89
CA ASP A 108 -19.60 -16.86 25.49
C ASP A 108 -19.52 -17.04 27.02
N ASP A 109 -18.62 -16.33 27.69
CA ASP A 109 -18.47 -16.36 29.14
C ASP A 109 -19.61 -15.69 29.92
N GLY A 110 -20.50 -14.98 29.22
CA GLY A 110 -21.76 -14.40 29.68
C GLY A 110 -22.97 -15.33 29.55
N ASP A 111 -22.80 -16.52 28.98
CA ASP A 111 -23.87 -17.48 28.62
C ASP A 111 -24.79 -16.96 27.48
N GLU A 112 -24.30 -16.03 26.67
CA GLU A 112 -24.97 -15.55 25.46
C GLU A 112 -24.44 -16.29 24.21
N LEU A 113 -25.31 -16.54 23.23
CA LEU A 113 -24.91 -17.17 21.96
C LEU A 113 -24.26 -16.13 21.03
N ALA A 114 -23.05 -16.43 20.58
CA ALA A 114 -22.30 -15.63 19.62
C ALA A 114 -21.72 -16.51 18.50
N PRO A 115 -21.48 -15.96 17.29
CA PRO A 115 -20.74 -16.68 16.25
C PRO A 115 -19.38 -17.14 16.76
N ALA A 116 -18.94 -18.34 16.38
CA ALA A 116 -17.62 -18.86 16.74
C ALA A 116 -16.49 -17.90 16.36
N ALA A 117 -16.63 -17.18 15.24
CA ALA A 117 -15.68 -16.16 14.81
C ALA A 117 -15.56 -14.95 15.75
N SER A 118 -16.63 -14.64 16.49
CA SER A 118 -16.67 -13.57 17.49
C SER A 118 -16.23 -14.04 18.88
N LEU A 119 -15.70 -15.27 18.98
CA LEU A 119 -15.22 -15.83 20.24
C LEU A 119 -13.70 -15.99 20.24
N VAL A 120 -13.10 -15.80 21.41
CA VAL A 120 -11.67 -15.97 21.64
C VAL A 120 -11.39 -16.97 22.75
N LEU A 121 -10.28 -17.68 22.63
CA LEU A 121 -9.83 -18.61 23.67
C LEU A 121 -9.21 -17.84 24.85
N PRO A 122 -9.67 -18.07 26.09
CA PRO A 122 -9.10 -17.43 27.26
C PRO A 122 -7.60 -17.70 27.45
N GLY A 123 -6.84 -16.67 27.79
CA GLY A 123 -5.40 -16.69 27.97
C GLY A 123 -4.59 -16.73 26.67
N SER A 124 -5.23 -16.58 25.52
CA SER A 124 -4.59 -16.65 24.21
C SER A 124 -4.01 -15.30 23.74
N PRO A 125 -3.03 -15.29 22.81
CA PRO A 125 -2.54 -14.06 22.21
C PRO A 125 -3.63 -13.20 21.55
N ALA A 126 -4.67 -13.84 21.00
CA ALA A 126 -5.79 -13.14 20.40
C ALA A 126 -6.64 -12.40 21.44
N GLU A 127 -6.90 -13.00 22.61
CA GLU A 127 -7.68 -12.35 23.68
C GLU A 127 -7.00 -11.07 24.19
N ALA A 128 -5.67 -11.06 24.21
CA ALA A 128 -4.91 -9.89 24.61
C ALA A 128 -4.84 -8.78 23.53
N ALA A 129 -5.22 -9.09 22.29
CA ALA A 129 -5.00 -8.27 21.11
C ALA A 129 -6.29 -7.68 20.51
N LEU A 130 -7.36 -8.46 20.48
CA LEU A 130 -8.62 -8.11 19.84
C LEU A 130 -9.49 -7.26 20.77
N ASP A 131 -10.38 -6.47 20.18
CA ASP A 131 -11.32 -5.64 20.93
C ASP A 131 -12.30 -6.51 21.75
N PRO A 132 -12.30 -6.42 23.09
CA PRO A 132 -13.24 -7.17 23.92
C PRO A 132 -14.70 -6.75 23.73
N GLU A 133 -14.97 -5.60 23.10
CA GLU A 133 -16.35 -5.20 22.72
C GLU A 133 -16.84 -5.93 21.46
N GLU A 134 -15.92 -6.46 20.63
CA GLU A 134 -16.24 -7.15 19.37
C GLU A 134 -16.02 -8.66 19.48
N VAL A 135 -15.12 -9.10 20.38
CA VAL A 135 -14.72 -10.50 20.53
C VAL A 135 -14.76 -10.92 22.00
N ALA A 136 -15.67 -11.83 22.34
CA ALA A 136 -15.89 -12.29 23.72
C ALA A 136 -15.14 -13.61 24.02
N PRO A 137 -14.72 -13.86 25.28
CA PRO A 137 -14.16 -15.15 25.65
C PRO A 137 -15.19 -16.29 25.50
N VAL A 138 -14.77 -17.45 24.99
CA VAL A 138 -15.65 -18.63 24.92
C VAL A 138 -15.99 -19.18 26.31
N ALA A 139 -17.20 -19.71 26.48
CA ALA A 139 -17.68 -20.30 27.72
C ALA A 139 -16.71 -21.38 28.29
N ALA A 140 -16.54 -21.37 29.61
CA ALA A 140 -15.59 -22.26 30.28
C ALA A 140 -15.95 -23.75 30.19
N ASP A 141 -17.23 -24.08 30.12
CA ASP A 141 -17.70 -25.46 30.02
C ASP A 141 -17.49 -26.07 28.61
N LEU A 142 -17.49 -25.24 27.56
CA LEU A 142 -17.04 -25.64 26.22
C LEU A 142 -15.56 -26.04 26.21
N LEU A 143 -14.71 -25.32 26.97
CA LEU A 143 -13.29 -25.66 27.13
C LEU A 143 -13.07 -26.95 27.94
N ASP A 144 -13.93 -27.22 28.92
CA ASP A 144 -13.89 -28.47 29.69
C ASP A 144 -14.31 -29.68 28.85
N ARG A 145 -15.16 -29.45 27.85
CA ARG A 145 -15.79 -30.49 27.04
C ARG A 145 -15.05 -30.78 25.73
N TRP A 146 -14.51 -29.75 25.09
CA TRP A 146 -13.89 -29.82 23.78
C TRP A 146 -12.41 -29.40 23.81
N PRO A 147 -11.51 -30.14 23.14
CA PRO A 147 -10.12 -29.70 23.01
C PRO A 147 -10.01 -28.34 22.32
N VAL A 148 -9.05 -27.52 22.73
CA VAL A 148 -8.74 -26.21 22.13
C VAL A 148 -8.59 -26.28 20.60
N ALA A 149 -7.98 -27.35 20.08
CA ALA A 149 -7.83 -27.54 18.64
C ALA A 149 -9.17 -27.69 17.89
N VAL A 150 -10.19 -28.25 18.54
CA VAL A 150 -11.54 -28.42 17.97
C VAL A 150 -12.27 -27.08 17.94
N LEU A 151 -12.22 -26.32 19.04
CA LEU A 151 -12.80 -24.96 19.09
C LEU A 151 -12.11 -24.03 18.09
N ALA A 152 -10.77 -24.12 17.96
CA ALA A 152 -10.02 -23.38 16.95
C ALA A 152 -10.38 -23.80 15.52
N ALA A 153 -10.67 -25.08 15.27
CA ALA A 153 -11.13 -25.55 13.97
C ALA A 153 -12.57 -25.12 13.66
N ALA A 154 -13.39 -24.90 14.69
CA ALA A 154 -14.73 -24.33 14.56
C ALA A 154 -14.72 -22.82 14.32
N GLY A 155 -13.57 -22.15 14.45
CA GLY A 155 -13.44 -20.72 14.17
C GLY A 155 -13.23 -19.83 15.39
N VAL A 156 -13.21 -20.40 16.61
CA VAL A 156 -12.86 -19.69 17.85
C VAL A 156 -11.39 -19.30 17.82
N THR A 157 -11.11 -18.01 18.00
CA THR A 157 -9.79 -17.46 17.73
C THR A 157 -8.82 -17.72 18.90
N ALA A 158 -7.70 -18.38 18.63
CA ALA A 158 -6.59 -18.56 19.59
C ALA A 158 -5.39 -17.65 19.27
N SER A 159 -5.21 -17.34 17.99
CA SER A 159 -4.08 -16.61 17.43
C SER A 159 -4.57 -15.91 16.16
N ALA A 160 -3.79 -15.87 15.09
CA ALA A 160 -4.31 -15.46 13.79
C ALA A 160 -5.24 -16.56 13.23
N GLY A 161 -6.50 -16.24 12.92
CA GLY A 161 -7.36 -17.11 12.12
C GLY A 161 -7.04 -16.97 10.64
N LEU A 162 -7.01 -18.06 9.87
CA LEU A 162 -6.74 -18.05 8.43
C LEU A 162 -7.96 -18.58 7.66
N LEU A 163 -8.49 -17.77 6.75
CA LEU A 163 -9.45 -18.22 5.75
C LEU A 163 -8.75 -18.46 4.42
N VAL A 164 -9.11 -19.56 3.75
CA VAL A 164 -8.50 -19.96 2.49
C VAL A 164 -9.55 -20.37 1.47
N TRP A 165 -9.57 -19.72 0.33
CA TRP A 165 -10.40 -20.09 -0.82
C TRP A 165 -9.50 -20.51 -1.98
N ASP A 166 -9.89 -21.56 -2.68
CA ASP A 166 -9.22 -22.05 -3.89
C ASP A 166 -10.08 -21.71 -5.12
N ASP A 167 -9.44 -21.41 -6.26
CA ASP A 167 -10.10 -21.15 -7.55
C ASP A 167 -11.25 -20.12 -7.48
N VAL A 168 -10.99 -18.95 -6.89
CA VAL A 168 -11.98 -17.88 -6.72
C VAL A 168 -12.26 -17.19 -8.05
N ASP A 169 -13.50 -17.30 -8.53
CA ASP A 169 -14.04 -16.52 -9.65
C ASP A 169 -14.33 -15.08 -9.18
N LEU A 170 -13.70 -14.09 -9.80
CA LEU A 170 -13.89 -12.69 -9.43
C LEU A 170 -15.18 -12.08 -10.00
N ASP A 171 -15.84 -12.74 -10.96
CA ASP A 171 -17.16 -12.31 -11.44
C ASP A 171 -18.28 -12.67 -10.46
N ASP A 172 -18.07 -13.69 -9.65
CA ASP A 172 -19.01 -14.21 -8.65
C ASP A 172 -18.24 -14.72 -7.42
N PRO A 173 -17.60 -13.82 -6.66
CA PRO A 173 -16.76 -14.21 -5.53
C PRO A 173 -17.60 -14.85 -4.42
N PRO A 174 -17.04 -15.82 -3.67
CA PRO A 174 -17.75 -16.40 -2.53
C PRO A 174 -18.22 -15.33 -1.55
N GLY A 175 -19.47 -15.42 -1.08
CA GLY A 175 -20.05 -14.43 -0.16
C GLY A 175 -19.17 -14.17 1.07
N ALA A 176 -18.69 -15.23 1.71
CA ALA A 176 -17.78 -15.11 2.86
C ALA A 176 -16.45 -14.38 2.55
N LEU A 177 -15.96 -14.40 1.30
CA LEU A 177 -14.80 -13.60 0.90
C LEU A 177 -15.20 -12.13 0.69
N ALA A 178 -16.33 -11.89 0.04
CA ALA A 178 -16.85 -10.53 -0.17
C ALA A 178 -17.13 -9.82 1.16
N ASP A 179 -17.62 -10.54 2.16
CA ASP A 179 -17.87 -10.01 3.51
C ASP A 179 -16.57 -9.78 4.30
N ALA A 180 -15.60 -10.70 4.17
CA ALA A 180 -14.36 -10.63 4.94
C ALA A 180 -13.29 -9.69 4.37
N ALA A 181 -13.37 -9.35 3.07
CA ALA A 181 -12.38 -8.49 2.40
C ALA A 181 -12.99 -7.60 1.30
N PRO A 182 -14.03 -6.80 1.59
CA PRO A 182 -14.72 -5.99 0.59
C PRO A 182 -13.80 -4.96 -0.07
N GLU A 183 -12.93 -4.28 0.70
CA GLU A 183 -12.02 -3.26 0.15
C GLU A 183 -10.97 -3.86 -0.79
N TRP A 184 -10.55 -5.09 -0.53
CA TRP A 184 -9.64 -5.80 -1.41
C TRP A 184 -10.33 -6.16 -2.73
N LEU A 185 -11.57 -6.65 -2.65
CA LEU A 185 -12.33 -7.00 -3.83
C LEU A 185 -12.59 -5.77 -4.71
N ASP A 186 -13.00 -4.64 -4.11
CA ASP A 186 -13.19 -3.37 -4.82
C ASP A 186 -11.89 -2.94 -5.53
N LEU A 187 -10.76 -2.96 -4.82
CA LEU A 187 -9.45 -2.59 -5.39
C LEU A 187 -9.07 -3.50 -6.58
N VAL A 188 -9.31 -4.80 -6.48
CA VAL A 188 -9.03 -5.74 -7.55
C VAL A 188 -9.95 -5.52 -8.74
N LEU A 189 -11.26 -5.35 -8.51
CA LEU A 189 -12.24 -5.12 -9.58
C LEU A 189 -11.99 -3.81 -10.33
N ASP A 190 -11.59 -2.76 -9.61
CA ASP A 190 -11.17 -1.49 -10.20
C ASP A 190 -9.93 -1.66 -11.10
N ALA A 191 -8.92 -2.41 -10.62
CA ALA A 191 -7.72 -2.68 -11.41
C ALA A 191 -8.00 -3.52 -12.69
N LEU A 192 -9.08 -4.29 -12.70
CA LEU A 192 -9.53 -5.06 -13.85
C LEU A 192 -10.35 -4.23 -14.86
N ASP A 193 -10.75 -3.00 -14.52
CA ASP A 193 -11.56 -2.09 -15.36
C ASP A 193 -12.80 -2.77 -15.94
N GLY A 194 -13.46 -3.61 -15.13
CA GLY A 194 -14.65 -4.36 -15.52
C GLY A 194 -14.41 -5.52 -16.51
N ALA A 195 -13.17 -5.94 -16.73
CA ALA A 195 -12.86 -7.16 -17.46
C ALA A 195 -13.27 -8.40 -16.65
N GLY A 196 -14.18 -9.21 -17.20
CA GLY A 196 -14.63 -10.44 -16.53
C GLY A 196 -13.79 -11.68 -16.84
N GLY A 197 -14.06 -12.77 -16.11
CA GLY A 197 -13.46 -14.10 -16.28
C GLY A 197 -12.09 -14.26 -15.61
N TRP A 198 -11.78 -13.43 -14.62
CA TRP A 198 -10.53 -13.53 -13.85
C TRP A 198 -10.68 -14.46 -12.66
N VAL A 199 -9.64 -15.25 -12.41
CA VAL A 199 -9.60 -16.23 -11.32
C VAL A 199 -8.37 -16.03 -10.44
N ALA A 200 -8.56 -16.06 -9.13
CA ALA A 200 -7.49 -16.19 -8.15
C ALA A 200 -7.30 -17.67 -7.76
N ASP A 201 -6.10 -18.21 -7.96
CA ASP A 201 -5.81 -19.63 -7.69
C ASP A 201 -6.03 -20.02 -6.23
N GLU A 202 -5.54 -19.19 -5.32
CA GLU A 202 -5.69 -19.36 -3.88
C GLU A 202 -5.71 -17.97 -3.24
N VAL A 203 -6.75 -17.68 -2.46
CA VAL A 203 -6.89 -16.47 -1.65
C VAL A 203 -6.75 -16.87 -0.19
N ALA A 204 -5.77 -16.29 0.52
CA ALA A 204 -5.55 -16.51 1.93
C ALA A 204 -5.65 -15.19 2.72
N LEU A 205 -6.49 -15.17 3.74
CA LEU A 205 -6.78 -14.00 4.56
C LEU A 205 -6.54 -14.30 6.05
N VAL A 206 -5.68 -13.51 6.69
CA VAL A 206 -5.65 -13.44 8.16
C VAL A 206 -6.85 -12.63 8.63
N ARG A 207 -7.72 -13.25 9.42
CA ARG A 207 -8.94 -12.64 9.95
C ARG A 207 -8.65 -11.59 11.01
N ASP A 208 -9.63 -10.70 11.20
CA ASP A 208 -9.80 -9.84 12.38
C ASP A 208 -8.62 -8.90 12.68
N LEU A 209 -7.78 -8.60 11.68
CA LEU A 209 -6.65 -7.68 11.82
C LEU A 209 -7.12 -6.24 12.09
N ASP A 210 -8.32 -5.90 11.61
CA ASP A 210 -9.03 -4.64 11.81
C ASP A 210 -9.64 -4.51 13.22
N LEU A 211 -9.89 -5.64 13.90
CA LEU A 211 -10.40 -5.68 15.27
C LEU A 211 -9.31 -5.53 16.34
N VAL A 212 -8.04 -5.41 15.95
CA VAL A 212 -6.92 -5.22 16.90
C VAL A 212 -6.97 -3.82 17.49
N VAL A 213 -7.13 -3.74 18.82
CA VAL A 213 -7.11 -2.47 19.55
C VAL A 213 -5.83 -2.26 20.33
N ARG A 214 -5.50 -0.99 20.60
CA ARG A 214 -4.47 -0.64 21.59
C ARG A 214 -5.04 -0.96 22.97
N PRO A 215 -4.54 -1.97 23.72
CA PRO A 215 -5.07 -2.22 25.04
C PRO A 215 -4.69 -1.05 25.94
N ALA A 216 -5.68 -0.39 26.57
CA ALA A 216 -5.47 0.82 27.35
C ALA A 216 -4.44 0.66 28.49
N ASP A 217 -4.26 -0.57 28.96
CA ASP A 217 -3.37 -0.96 30.06
C ASP A 217 -2.00 -1.50 29.60
N LEU A 218 -1.79 -1.70 28.29
CA LEU A 218 -0.52 -2.16 27.73
C LEU A 218 0.17 -1.01 26.98
N HIS A 219 1.44 -0.75 27.33
CA HIS A 219 2.31 0.17 26.58
C HIS A 219 2.80 -0.43 25.25
N VAL A 220 1.95 -1.17 24.55
CA VAL A 220 2.25 -1.84 23.27
C VAL A 220 1.44 -1.17 22.17
N ASP A 221 2.09 -0.87 21.05
CA ASP A 221 1.41 -0.27 19.91
C ASP A 221 0.55 -1.32 19.19
N ALA A 222 -0.66 -0.96 18.76
CA ALA A 222 -1.56 -1.87 18.06
C ALA A 222 -0.90 -2.44 16.78
N ALA A 223 -0.09 -1.60 16.12
CA ALA A 223 0.76 -1.99 15.00
C ALA A 223 1.70 -3.17 15.33
N ASP A 224 2.33 -3.15 16.51
CA ASP A 224 3.25 -4.23 16.91
C ASP A 224 2.48 -5.53 17.21
N VAL A 225 1.22 -5.43 17.66
CA VAL A 225 0.34 -6.58 17.90
C VAL A 225 -0.10 -7.21 16.58
N VAL A 226 -0.58 -6.41 15.62
CA VAL A 226 -0.92 -6.87 14.25
C VAL A 226 0.26 -7.60 13.62
N VAL A 227 1.46 -7.00 13.71
CA VAL A 227 2.67 -7.61 13.16
C VAL A 227 3.02 -8.92 13.89
N ALA A 228 2.83 -9.00 15.21
CA ALA A 228 3.08 -10.22 15.96
C ALA A 228 2.11 -11.36 15.58
N LEU A 229 0.83 -11.06 15.37
CA LEU A 229 -0.17 -12.02 14.90
C LEU A 229 0.19 -12.55 13.50
N LEU A 230 0.57 -11.67 12.58
CA LEU A 230 1.04 -12.08 11.26
C LEU A 230 2.33 -12.92 11.35
N ALA A 231 3.28 -12.52 12.18
CA ALA A 231 4.52 -13.28 12.37
C ALA A 231 4.24 -14.69 12.94
N ALA A 232 3.26 -14.84 13.82
CA ALA A 232 2.81 -16.14 14.29
C ALA A 232 2.19 -16.98 13.16
N ALA A 233 1.32 -16.39 12.34
CA ALA A 233 0.73 -17.05 11.17
C ALA A 233 1.79 -17.52 10.15
N LEU A 234 2.81 -16.68 9.89
CA LEU A 234 3.92 -17.00 9.00
C LEU A 234 4.86 -18.07 9.57
N GLY A 235 4.94 -18.17 10.91
CA GLY A 235 5.72 -19.18 11.61
C GLY A 235 5.09 -20.58 11.59
N ASP A 236 3.76 -20.65 11.44
CA ASP A 236 3.04 -21.92 11.30
C ASP A 236 3.29 -22.54 9.90
N PRO A 237 3.76 -23.80 9.79
CA PRO A 237 4.06 -24.41 8.50
C PRO A 237 2.87 -24.61 7.56
N ARG A 238 1.64 -24.67 8.07
CA ARG A 238 0.41 -24.85 7.29
C ARG A 238 -0.06 -23.50 6.77
N ALA A 239 -0.12 -22.48 7.63
CA ALA A 239 -0.54 -21.13 7.26
C ALA A 239 0.52 -20.38 6.44
N GLY A 240 1.78 -20.41 6.87
CA GLY A 240 2.87 -19.66 6.22
C GLY A 240 3.17 -20.08 4.77
N ARG A 241 2.73 -21.27 4.33
CA ARG A 241 2.84 -21.70 2.92
C ARG A 241 1.80 -21.11 1.99
N ARG A 242 0.67 -20.66 2.55
CA ARG A 242 -0.48 -20.09 1.83
C ARG A 242 -0.46 -18.58 1.84
N LEU A 243 0.13 -18.00 2.88
CA LEU A 243 0.26 -16.56 3.05
C LEU A 243 1.35 -15.99 2.14
N HIS A 244 0.90 -15.25 1.12
CA HIS A 244 1.74 -14.44 0.25
C HIS A 244 1.33 -12.96 0.30
N PRO A 245 2.28 -12.01 0.24
CA PRO A 245 1.96 -10.58 0.24
C PRO A 245 1.39 -10.10 -1.10
N ARG A 246 1.58 -10.89 -2.17
CA ARG A 246 0.98 -10.66 -3.48
C ARG A 246 0.28 -11.91 -3.96
N LEU A 247 -0.82 -11.69 -4.65
CA LEU A 247 -1.65 -12.71 -5.24
C LEU A 247 -1.60 -12.56 -6.77
N ARG A 248 -1.51 -13.69 -7.47
CA ARG A 248 -1.51 -13.72 -8.93
C ARG A 248 -2.90 -14.09 -9.42
N LEU A 249 -3.50 -13.20 -10.20
CA LEU A 249 -4.73 -13.41 -10.92
C LEU A 249 -4.44 -13.98 -12.31
N ARG A 250 -5.30 -14.89 -12.78
CA ARG A 250 -5.27 -15.43 -14.13
C ARG A 250 -6.47 -14.91 -14.90
N GLY A 251 -6.21 -14.24 -16.02
CA GLY A 251 -7.28 -13.74 -16.88
C GLY A 251 -7.74 -14.76 -17.93
N PRO A 252 -8.89 -14.51 -18.57
CA PRO A 252 -9.54 -15.44 -19.49
C PRO A 252 -8.71 -15.77 -20.75
N ALA A 253 -7.80 -14.89 -21.20
CA ALA A 253 -6.93 -15.16 -22.35
C ALA A 253 -5.52 -15.64 -21.97
N GLY A 254 -5.30 -16.00 -20.69
CA GLY A 254 -4.04 -16.53 -20.16
C GLY A 254 -3.05 -15.46 -19.68
N GLU A 255 -3.48 -14.19 -19.67
CA GLU A 255 -2.82 -13.08 -18.99
C GLU A 255 -2.74 -13.33 -17.48
N ALA A 256 -1.80 -12.62 -16.84
CA ALA A 256 -1.68 -12.63 -15.40
C ALA A 256 -1.47 -11.22 -14.89
N LEU A 257 -2.14 -10.92 -13.78
CA LEU A 257 -2.02 -9.67 -13.03
C LEU A 257 -1.57 -10.01 -11.61
N GLU A 258 -0.62 -9.27 -11.07
CA GLU A 258 -0.27 -9.37 -9.65
C GLU A 258 -0.94 -8.24 -8.89
N VAL A 259 -1.66 -8.60 -7.82
CA VAL A 259 -2.32 -7.66 -6.91
C VAL A 259 -1.83 -7.90 -5.47
N PRO A 260 -1.96 -6.94 -4.55
CA PRO A 260 -1.78 -7.21 -3.12
C PRO A 260 -2.72 -8.35 -2.67
N SER A 261 -2.29 -9.19 -1.73
CA SER A 261 -3.24 -10.11 -1.09
C SER A 261 -4.17 -9.35 -0.13
N PRO A 262 -5.35 -9.90 0.21
CA PRO A 262 -6.24 -9.27 1.21
C PRO A 262 -5.52 -8.97 2.52
N THR A 263 -4.70 -9.91 3.00
CA THR A 263 -3.90 -9.75 4.22
C THR A 263 -2.88 -8.61 4.08
N ALA A 264 -2.23 -8.48 2.93
CA ALA A 264 -1.27 -7.41 2.68
C ALA A 264 -1.95 -6.04 2.62
N LEU A 265 -3.13 -5.95 2.01
CA LEU A 265 -3.92 -4.72 1.99
C LEU A 265 -4.37 -4.33 3.40
N ALA A 266 -4.96 -5.27 4.15
CA ALA A 266 -5.40 -5.05 5.53
C ALA A 266 -4.24 -4.63 6.44
N LEU A 267 -3.07 -5.26 6.30
CA LEU A 267 -1.86 -4.90 7.02
C LEU A 267 -1.40 -3.47 6.68
N GLY A 268 -1.42 -3.09 5.40
CA GLY A 268 -1.11 -1.74 4.96
C GLY A 268 -2.07 -0.72 5.57
N THR A 269 -3.38 -0.99 5.56
CA THR A 269 -4.41 -0.12 6.13
C THR A 269 -4.29 0.02 7.66
N ALA A 270 -4.16 -1.11 8.36
CA ALA A 270 -4.03 -1.15 9.82
C ALA A 270 -2.80 -0.38 10.33
N LEU A 271 -1.70 -0.41 9.56
CA LEU A 271 -0.46 0.27 9.91
C LEU A 271 -0.38 1.72 9.42
N SER A 272 -1.07 2.06 8.33
CA SER A 272 -1.06 3.41 7.75
C SER A 272 -1.95 4.40 8.51
N GLY A 273 -2.79 3.93 9.44
CA GLY A 273 -3.54 4.78 10.36
C GLY A 273 -4.59 5.65 9.69
N ASP A 274 -5.34 5.10 8.72
CA ASP A 274 -6.42 5.83 8.06
C ASP A 274 -7.43 6.34 9.10
N SER A 275 -7.60 7.67 9.09
CA SER A 275 -8.30 8.48 10.09
C SER A 275 -9.83 8.28 10.14
N SER A 276 -10.37 7.45 9.24
CA SER A 276 -11.79 7.08 9.20
C SER A 276 -12.17 6.09 10.31
N THR A 277 -11.20 5.38 10.89
CA THR A 277 -11.41 4.56 12.10
C THR A 277 -10.89 5.29 13.34
N PRO A 278 -11.69 5.45 14.42
CA PRO A 278 -11.25 6.10 15.68
C PRO A 278 -10.07 5.41 16.40
N ARG A 279 -9.51 4.34 15.84
CA ARG A 279 -8.57 3.40 16.46
C ARG A 279 -7.15 3.43 15.84
N GLY A 280 -6.92 4.14 14.72
CA GLY A 280 -5.60 4.28 14.10
C GLY A 280 -4.63 5.14 14.93
N THR A 281 -3.59 4.53 15.52
CA THR A 281 -2.60 5.25 16.36
C THR A 281 -1.14 4.94 16.04
N GLY A 282 -0.87 4.27 14.91
CA GLY A 282 0.47 4.09 14.36
C GLY A 282 0.99 5.34 13.62
N PRO A 283 2.27 5.37 13.20
CA PRO A 283 2.76 6.41 12.29
C PRO A 283 1.89 6.40 11.02
N THR A 284 1.33 7.54 10.68
CA THR A 284 0.51 7.70 9.47
C THR A 284 1.41 7.55 8.24
N GLY A 285 1.55 6.33 7.72
CA GLY A 285 2.30 6.03 6.49
C GLY A 285 3.57 5.19 6.66
N PRO A 286 4.38 5.07 5.59
CA PRO A 286 5.50 4.14 5.53
C PRO A 286 6.62 4.49 6.52
N THR A 287 7.38 3.47 6.90
CA THR A 287 8.51 3.56 7.83
C THR A 287 9.79 3.00 7.22
N ALA A 288 10.95 3.44 7.72
CA ALA A 288 12.25 3.01 7.22
C ALA A 288 12.95 2.04 8.16
N THR A 289 13.58 1.01 7.59
CA THR A 289 14.51 0.15 8.34
C THR A 289 15.83 0.87 8.66
N PRO A 290 16.61 0.45 9.68
CA PRO A 290 17.89 1.07 10.02
C PRO A 290 18.95 0.95 8.93
N ASP A 291 18.85 -0.08 8.10
CA ASP A 291 19.69 -0.41 6.96
C ASP A 291 19.16 0.16 5.62
N ALA A 292 18.05 0.89 5.64
CA ALA A 292 17.50 1.53 4.45
C ALA A 292 18.40 2.62 3.86
N ASP A 293 18.10 3.00 2.61
CA ASP A 293 18.73 4.16 1.93
C ASP A 293 18.80 5.38 2.87
N PRO A 294 19.96 6.07 2.97
CA PRO A 294 20.11 7.19 3.90
C PRO A 294 19.08 8.31 3.75
N ALA A 295 18.68 8.63 2.52
CA ALA A 295 17.67 9.65 2.25
C ALA A 295 16.29 9.15 2.66
N LEU A 296 15.97 7.88 2.39
CA LEU A 296 14.71 7.27 2.85
C LEU A 296 14.59 7.26 4.38
N ARG A 297 15.70 6.96 5.11
CA ARG A 297 15.75 7.06 6.58
C ARG A 297 15.66 8.48 7.12
N ALA A 298 16.05 9.48 6.33
CA ALA A 298 15.94 10.88 6.70
C ALA A 298 14.51 11.41 6.52
N LEU A 299 13.75 10.85 5.58
CA LEU A 299 12.40 11.30 5.23
C LEU A 299 11.30 10.54 5.97
N LEU A 300 11.52 9.25 6.31
CA LEU A 300 10.50 8.41 6.93
C LEU A 300 10.78 8.13 8.42
N PRO A 301 9.74 7.94 9.24
CA PRO A 301 9.89 7.46 10.62
C PRO A 301 10.59 6.09 10.67
N PRO A 302 11.32 5.78 11.75
CA PRO A 302 11.93 4.46 11.91
C PRO A 302 10.88 3.37 12.12
N ALA A 303 11.06 2.23 11.46
CA ALA A 303 10.22 1.05 11.62
C ALA A 303 10.35 0.45 13.03
N SER A 304 9.25 -0.07 13.57
CA SER A 304 9.22 -0.70 14.90
C SER A 304 10.09 -1.97 14.96
N GLY A 305 10.35 -2.47 16.16
CA GLY A 305 11.07 -3.74 16.33
C GLY A 305 10.34 -4.92 15.68
N ALA A 306 9.01 -4.99 15.85
CA ALA A 306 8.18 -6.05 15.31
C ALA A 306 8.12 -5.97 13.78
N ALA A 307 7.87 -4.78 13.21
CA ALA A 307 7.76 -4.59 11.77
C ALA A 307 9.07 -4.97 11.03
N ARG A 308 10.23 -4.72 11.65
CA ARG A 308 11.54 -5.14 11.13
C ARG A 308 11.81 -6.63 11.18
N ALA A 309 11.09 -7.38 12.02
CA ALA A 309 11.22 -8.83 12.13
C ALA A 309 10.44 -9.58 11.03
N LEU A 310 9.53 -8.91 10.32
CA LEU A 310 8.79 -9.51 9.22
C LEU A 310 9.72 -9.90 8.06
N PRO A 311 9.39 -10.99 7.33
CA PRO A 311 10.06 -11.31 6.08
C PRO A 311 10.02 -10.12 5.10
N PRO A 312 11.06 -9.89 4.29
CA PRO A 312 11.17 -8.68 3.47
C PRO A 312 9.93 -8.28 2.67
N ALA A 313 9.30 -9.23 2.00
CA ALA A 313 8.12 -8.96 1.17
C ALA A 313 6.87 -8.59 2.00
N TRP A 314 6.74 -9.14 3.21
CA TRP A 314 5.70 -8.76 4.16
C TRP A 314 6.00 -7.43 4.85
N GLY A 315 7.28 -7.12 5.08
CA GLY A 315 7.70 -5.80 5.51
C GLY A 315 7.29 -4.71 4.51
N ALA A 316 7.54 -4.90 3.22
CA ALA A 316 7.13 -3.95 2.19
C ALA A 316 5.59 -3.79 2.14
N ALA A 317 4.83 -4.87 2.23
CA ALA A 317 3.37 -4.82 2.34
C ALA A 317 2.89 -4.07 3.60
N ALA A 318 3.64 -4.17 4.70
CA ALA A 318 3.42 -3.42 5.94
C ALA A 318 3.88 -1.95 5.89
N GLY A 319 4.32 -1.45 4.72
CA GLY A 319 4.86 -0.10 4.58
C GLY A 319 6.27 0.08 5.16
N VAL A 320 7.02 -1.01 5.41
CA VAL A 320 8.40 -0.97 5.88
C VAL A 320 9.35 -0.97 4.70
N ALA A 321 9.92 0.19 4.38
CA ALA A 321 10.82 0.37 3.26
C ALA A 321 12.31 0.19 3.66
N ARG A 322 13.03 -0.55 2.80
CA ARG A 322 14.50 -0.64 2.78
C ARG A 322 15.07 0.17 1.63
N ASP A 323 14.39 0.16 0.49
CA ASP A 323 14.72 0.98 -0.67
C ASP A 323 13.48 1.65 -1.26
N TRP A 324 13.67 2.48 -2.28
CA TRP A 324 12.59 3.23 -2.93
C TRP A 324 11.59 2.33 -3.68
N GLY A 325 11.98 1.10 -4.03
CA GLY A 325 11.12 0.13 -4.69
C GLY A 325 10.12 -0.54 -3.73
N ASP A 326 10.41 -0.52 -2.43
CA ASP A 326 9.49 -0.98 -1.39
C ASP A 326 8.31 -0.01 -1.16
N LEU A 327 8.42 1.24 -1.64
CA LEU A 327 7.28 2.17 -1.69
C LEU A 327 6.34 1.75 -2.82
N GLY A 328 5.29 1.02 -2.46
CA GLY A 328 4.37 0.38 -3.39
C GLY A 328 3.58 1.37 -4.26
N ASP A 329 2.73 2.18 -3.63
CA ASP A 329 1.74 3.05 -4.27
C ASP A 329 1.99 4.55 -3.99
N LEU A 330 1.16 5.44 -4.56
CA LEU A 330 1.30 6.89 -4.33
C LEU A 330 1.05 7.30 -2.89
N ARG A 331 0.27 6.55 -2.11
CA ARG A 331 0.03 6.86 -0.70
C ARG A 331 1.32 6.72 0.10
N ALA A 332 2.11 5.69 -0.19
CA ALA A 332 3.46 5.55 0.37
C ALA A 332 4.40 6.69 -0.07
N TRP A 333 4.31 7.11 -1.33
CA TRP A 333 5.07 8.26 -1.84
C TRP A 333 4.64 9.60 -1.23
N ALA A 334 3.37 9.77 -0.86
CA ALA A 334 2.86 11.00 -0.27
C ALA A 334 3.61 11.37 1.02
N ALA A 335 3.92 10.39 1.87
CA ALA A 335 4.69 10.63 3.10
C ALA A 335 6.14 11.08 2.83
N VAL A 336 6.70 10.71 1.68
CA VAL A 336 8.05 11.11 1.25
C VAL A 336 8.03 12.49 0.58
N LEU A 337 6.96 12.77 -0.16
CA LEU A 337 6.75 14.04 -0.85
C LEU A 337 6.32 15.17 0.09
N ASP A 338 5.69 14.83 1.21
CA ASP A 338 5.29 15.74 2.28
C ASP A 338 5.82 15.27 3.66
N PRO A 339 7.15 15.22 3.84
CA PRO A 339 7.74 14.64 5.03
C PRO A 339 7.49 15.51 6.27
N PRO A 340 7.28 14.89 7.45
CA PRO A 340 7.11 15.64 8.69
C PRO A 340 8.44 16.27 9.13
N GLY A 341 8.67 17.53 8.77
CA GLY A 341 9.81 18.33 9.26
C GLY A 341 10.50 19.15 8.18
N ASP A 342 11.77 19.49 8.44
CA ASP A 342 12.64 20.25 7.53
C ASP A 342 13.70 19.29 6.93
N PRO A 343 13.36 18.50 5.90
CA PRO A 343 14.29 17.54 5.31
C PRO A 343 15.46 18.26 4.62
N ALA A 344 16.61 17.58 4.53
CA ALA A 344 17.70 18.13 3.74
C ALA A 344 17.36 18.07 2.24
N LEU A 345 17.73 19.11 1.50
CA LEU A 345 17.47 19.20 0.06
C LEU A 345 17.99 17.98 -0.71
N VAL A 346 19.14 17.44 -0.31
CA VAL A 346 19.72 16.26 -0.97
C VAL A 346 18.86 15.01 -0.83
N ASP A 347 18.19 14.84 0.31
CA ASP A 347 17.34 13.68 0.57
C ASP A 347 16.06 13.76 -0.29
N LEU A 348 15.46 14.95 -0.40
CA LEU A 348 14.33 15.20 -1.29
C LEU A 348 14.68 15.03 -2.77
N LEU A 349 15.83 15.55 -3.22
CA LEU A 349 16.27 15.36 -4.60
C LEU A 349 16.47 13.87 -4.93
N THR A 350 16.96 13.09 -3.95
CA THR A 350 17.11 11.64 -4.09
C THR A 350 15.74 10.96 -4.21
N ALA A 351 14.78 11.34 -3.37
CA ALA A 351 13.40 10.85 -3.43
C ALA A 351 12.74 11.18 -4.78
N TRP A 352 12.82 12.43 -5.25
CA TRP A 352 12.22 12.84 -6.52
C TRP A 352 12.87 12.15 -7.72
N ALA A 353 14.18 11.92 -7.70
CA ALA A 353 14.85 11.13 -8.72
C ALA A 353 14.37 9.67 -8.73
N ALA A 354 14.14 9.07 -7.56
CA ALA A 354 13.60 7.72 -7.43
C ALA A 354 12.14 7.63 -7.91
N LEU A 355 11.30 8.61 -7.57
CA LEU A 355 9.93 8.73 -8.09
C LEU A 355 9.93 8.83 -9.62
N ALA A 356 10.76 9.71 -10.18
CA ALA A 356 10.90 9.89 -11.61
C ALA A 356 11.35 8.60 -12.33
N GLN A 357 12.20 7.79 -11.71
CA GLN A 357 12.59 6.49 -12.23
C GLN A 357 11.42 5.50 -12.22
N ARG A 358 10.66 5.46 -11.13
CA ARG A 358 9.48 4.59 -10.97
C ARG A 358 8.42 4.86 -12.04
N VAL A 359 8.08 6.14 -12.23
CA VAL A 359 7.13 6.59 -13.25
C VAL A 359 7.62 6.20 -14.66
N ARG A 360 8.93 6.34 -14.96
CA ARG A 360 9.51 5.91 -16.25
C ARG A 360 9.44 4.41 -16.52
N GLU A 361 9.45 3.59 -15.48
CA GLU A 361 9.35 2.13 -15.60
C GLU A 361 7.93 1.66 -15.93
N GLY A 362 6.98 2.59 -16.10
CA GLY A 362 5.59 2.26 -16.44
C GLY A 362 4.82 1.68 -15.27
N ALA A 363 5.35 1.84 -14.05
CA ALA A 363 4.57 1.75 -12.83
C ALA A 363 4.22 3.19 -12.44
N PRO A 364 3.24 3.85 -13.09
CA PRO A 364 2.65 5.02 -12.47
C PRO A 364 2.17 4.52 -11.11
N PRO A 365 2.58 5.15 -10.01
CA PRO A 365 2.06 4.76 -8.73
C PRO A 365 0.53 4.99 -8.81
N GLU A 366 -0.24 3.89 -8.83
CA GLU A 366 -1.67 3.91 -9.12
C GLU A 366 -2.43 4.58 -7.97
N GLY A 367 -3.51 5.28 -8.30
CA GLY A 367 -4.31 6.06 -7.36
C GLY A 367 -3.60 7.34 -6.93
N VAL A 368 -3.66 8.39 -7.77
CA VAL A 368 -3.36 9.75 -7.31
C VAL A 368 -4.23 9.97 -6.09
N PRO A 369 -3.65 10.17 -4.89
CA PRO A 369 -4.45 10.50 -3.73
C PRO A 369 -5.18 11.77 -4.13
N ASP A 370 -6.51 11.78 -4.05
CA ASP A 370 -7.31 12.94 -4.40
C ASP A 370 -6.84 14.22 -3.66
N HIS A 371 -6.00 14.08 -2.62
CA HIS A 371 -5.51 15.16 -1.78
C HIS A 371 -4.03 14.99 -1.38
N LEU A 372 -3.08 15.11 -2.32
CA LEU A 372 -1.77 15.69 -1.94
C LEU A 372 -2.02 17.17 -1.62
N GLU A 373 -2.37 17.48 -0.38
CA GLU A 373 -2.68 18.87 -0.02
C GLU A 373 -1.43 19.74 -0.09
N HIS A 374 -0.28 19.19 0.32
CA HIS A 374 0.99 19.89 0.41
C HIS A 374 2.13 19.05 -0.16
N LEU A 375 3.17 19.74 -0.61
CA LEU A 375 4.42 19.13 -1.08
C LEU A 375 5.61 19.91 -0.53
N ALA A 376 6.69 19.17 -0.24
CA ALA A 376 8.00 19.76 -0.15
C ALA A 376 8.48 20.10 -1.57
N ALA A 377 8.97 21.33 -1.74
CA ALA A 377 9.44 21.87 -3.01
C ALA A 377 10.67 22.75 -2.80
N VAL A 378 11.40 23.06 -3.88
CA VAL A 378 12.54 23.99 -3.83
C VAL A 378 12.09 25.37 -4.24
N ASP A 379 12.34 26.36 -3.39
CA ASP A 379 12.13 27.78 -3.69
C ASP A 379 13.39 28.57 -3.34
N GLY A 380 14.04 29.16 -4.34
CA GLY A 380 15.29 29.92 -4.16
C GLY A 380 16.42 29.13 -3.50
N GLY A 381 16.44 27.81 -3.68
CA GLY A 381 17.42 26.90 -3.08
C GLY A 381 17.14 26.48 -1.65
N ARG A 382 15.94 26.74 -1.14
CA ARG A 382 15.48 26.26 0.16
C ARG A 382 14.35 25.26 -0.04
N VAL A 383 14.30 24.26 0.82
CA VAL A 383 13.12 23.42 0.93
C VAL A 383 12.01 24.24 1.58
N VAL A 384 10.85 24.27 0.92
CA VAL A 384 9.64 24.90 1.43
C VAL A 384 8.48 23.92 1.30
N ARG A 385 7.57 23.95 2.26
CA ARG A 385 6.29 23.23 2.17
C ARG A 385 5.23 24.17 1.60
N ARG A 386 4.49 23.73 0.58
CA ARG A 386 3.48 24.53 -0.14
C ARG A 386 2.27 23.69 -0.50
N PRO A 387 1.09 24.31 -0.69
CA PRO A 387 -0.04 23.64 -1.32
C PRO A 387 0.39 23.02 -2.65
N ALA A 388 -0.04 21.79 -2.95
CA ALA A 388 0.40 21.11 -4.18
C ALA A 388 0.03 21.90 -5.45
N GLU A 389 -1.11 22.58 -5.45
CA GLU A 389 -1.56 23.47 -6.54
C GLU A 389 -0.63 24.67 -6.82
N ASP A 390 0.22 25.05 -5.86
CA ASP A 390 1.21 26.13 -6.00
C ASP A 390 2.60 25.61 -6.45
N VAL A 391 2.73 24.29 -6.68
CA VAL A 391 4.01 23.65 -6.98
C VAL A 391 4.04 23.17 -8.42
N VAL A 392 5.14 23.46 -9.10
CA VAL A 392 5.38 23.04 -10.48
C VAL A 392 6.44 21.96 -10.58
N VAL A 393 6.39 21.14 -11.62
CA VAL A 393 7.48 20.21 -11.97
C VAL A 393 8.41 20.88 -12.97
N VAL A 394 9.72 20.83 -12.71
CA VAL A 394 10.74 21.37 -13.59
C VAL A 394 10.96 20.43 -14.77
N ASP A 395 10.57 20.87 -15.96
CA ASP A 395 10.85 20.24 -17.24
C ASP A 395 12.07 20.84 -17.97
N ASP A 396 12.52 22.02 -17.55
CA ASP A 396 13.69 22.70 -18.11
C ASP A 396 14.63 23.22 -16.99
N PRO A 397 15.91 22.79 -16.96
CA PRO A 397 16.88 23.30 -15.98
C PRO A 397 17.02 24.83 -15.95
N LEU A 398 16.85 25.51 -17.09
CA LEU A 398 16.97 26.97 -17.17
C LEU A 398 15.79 27.65 -16.47
N ARG A 399 14.61 27.04 -16.50
CA ARG A 399 13.41 27.52 -15.78
C ARG A 399 13.58 27.36 -14.28
N ALA A 400 14.16 26.26 -13.82
CA ALA A 400 14.47 26.10 -12.39
C ALA A 400 15.33 27.25 -11.85
N ALA A 401 16.24 27.81 -12.66
CA ALA A 401 17.08 28.94 -12.27
C ALA A 401 16.37 30.31 -12.29
N HIS A 402 15.14 30.38 -12.82
CA HIS A 402 14.39 31.61 -12.97
C HIS A 402 13.79 32.08 -11.63
N PRO A 403 13.98 33.33 -11.19
CA PRO A 403 13.48 33.81 -9.90
C PRO A 403 11.97 33.70 -9.70
N ALA A 404 11.20 33.72 -10.79
CA ALA A 404 9.74 33.58 -10.76
C ALA A 404 9.23 32.15 -11.01
N CYS A 405 10.09 31.13 -11.11
CA CYS A 405 9.67 29.71 -11.25
C CYS A 405 8.80 29.24 -10.08
N GLY A 406 8.91 29.91 -8.93
CA GLY A 406 8.18 29.54 -7.74
C GLY A 406 8.71 28.25 -7.11
N PRO A 407 7.95 27.67 -6.17
CA PRO A 407 8.25 26.39 -5.55
C PRO A 407 8.18 25.26 -6.58
N ALA A 408 9.25 24.47 -6.66
CA ALA A 408 9.40 23.50 -7.75
C ALA A 408 9.85 22.11 -7.28
N LEU A 409 9.30 21.06 -7.89
CA LEU A 409 9.86 19.70 -7.87
C LEU A 409 10.92 19.57 -8.96
N VAL A 410 12.12 19.15 -8.57
CA VAL A 410 13.25 18.98 -9.49
C VAL A 410 13.41 17.51 -9.83
N VAL A 411 12.98 17.13 -11.02
CA VAL A 411 13.10 15.77 -11.57
C VAL A 411 13.87 15.80 -12.88
N PRO A 412 14.50 14.68 -13.30
CA PRO A 412 15.17 14.65 -14.59
C PRO A 412 14.21 15.03 -15.74
N PRO A 413 14.61 15.86 -16.72
CA PRO A 413 13.69 16.47 -17.69
C PRO A 413 12.84 15.45 -18.47
N GLY A 414 13.43 14.29 -18.82
CA GLY A 414 12.72 13.22 -19.53
C GLY A 414 11.65 12.48 -18.70
N ALA A 415 11.48 12.81 -17.43
CA ALA A 415 10.40 12.33 -16.56
C ALA A 415 9.42 13.43 -16.14
N ALA A 416 9.69 14.70 -16.44
CA ALA A 416 8.94 15.81 -15.87
C ALA A 416 7.44 15.74 -16.20
N GLU A 417 7.09 15.55 -17.47
CA GLU A 417 5.69 15.41 -17.92
C GLU A 417 4.98 14.25 -17.23
N ALA A 418 5.59 13.06 -17.22
CA ALA A 418 4.98 11.89 -16.60
C ALA A 418 4.84 12.03 -15.07
N VAL A 419 5.78 12.70 -14.39
CA VAL A 419 5.67 13.00 -12.96
C VAL A 419 4.60 14.06 -12.69
N ALA A 420 4.51 15.08 -13.54
CA ALA A 420 3.48 16.11 -13.46
C ALA A 420 2.09 15.50 -13.61
N ASP A 421 1.88 14.65 -14.62
CA ASP A 421 0.64 13.92 -14.83
C ASP A 421 0.31 12.99 -13.65
N ALA A 422 1.30 12.24 -13.15
CA ALA A 422 1.11 11.31 -12.03
C ALA A 422 0.76 12.01 -10.71
N LEU A 423 1.19 13.27 -10.52
CA LEU A 423 0.92 14.04 -9.30
C LEU A 423 -0.19 15.10 -9.49
N GLY A 424 -0.71 15.28 -10.71
CA GLY A 424 -1.67 16.33 -11.03
C GLY A 424 -1.10 17.76 -10.91
N LEU A 425 0.19 17.95 -11.22
CA LEU A 425 0.90 19.23 -11.11
C LEU A 425 1.11 19.88 -12.48
N GLY A 426 1.30 21.20 -12.51
CA GLY A 426 1.68 21.94 -13.73
C GLY A 426 3.18 21.85 -14.03
N LEU A 427 3.56 22.05 -15.30
CA LEU A 427 4.96 22.18 -15.69
C LEU A 427 5.47 23.61 -15.54
N ALA A 428 6.73 23.78 -15.17
CA ALA A 428 7.35 25.11 -15.08
C ALA A 428 7.29 25.87 -16.42
N SER A 429 7.31 25.17 -17.55
CA SER A 429 7.16 25.77 -18.88
C SER A 429 5.78 26.28 -19.24
N GLU A 430 4.74 25.84 -18.52
CA GLU A 430 3.37 26.32 -18.67
C GLU A 430 3.15 27.62 -17.89
N GLU A 431 3.80 27.75 -16.73
CA GLU A 431 3.69 28.91 -15.85
C GLU A 431 4.64 30.06 -16.24
N LEU A 432 5.80 29.75 -16.84
CA LEU A 432 6.79 30.74 -17.28
C LEU A 432 6.78 30.94 -18.81
N PRO A 433 6.29 32.08 -19.33
CA PRO A 433 6.24 32.37 -20.76
C PRO A 433 7.62 32.41 -21.44
N GLY A 434 8.67 32.77 -20.69
CA GLY A 434 10.04 32.80 -21.17
C GLY A 434 10.36 33.95 -22.12
N ARG A 435 9.74 35.13 -21.95
CA ARG A 435 9.94 36.26 -22.87
C ARG A 435 11.26 36.94 -22.58
N VAL A 436 12.16 36.93 -23.56
CA VAL A 436 13.46 37.60 -23.48
C VAL A 436 13.31 39.09 -23.79
N ASP A 437 13.78 39.94 -22.88
CA ASP A 437 13.85 41.38 -23.07
C ASP A 437 15.27 41.83 -23.44
N GLY A 438 15.37 42.68 -24.47
CA GLY A 438 16.59 43.38 -24.86
C GLY A 438 17.32 42.83 -26.09
N ASP A 439 18.11 43.70 -26.71
CA ASP A 439 18.90 43.37 -27.90
C ASP A 439 20.26 42.79 -27.50
N GLY A 440 20.42 41.48 -27.67
CA GLY A 440 21.71 40.81 -27.51
C GLY A 440 22.58 40.85 -28.76
N ARG A 441 23.87 40.53 -28.62
CA ARG A 441 24.82 40.42 -29.73
C ARG A 441 24.96 38.97 -30.17
N ALA A 442 24.56 38.67 -31.40
CA ALA A 442 24.81 37.37 -32.00
C ALA A 442 26.32 37.10 -32.17
N VAL A 443 26.76 35.92 -31.75
CA VAL A 443 28.16 35.48 -31.83
C VAL A 443 28.23 34.13 -32.57
N PRO A 444 29.18 33.93 -33.50
CA PRO A 444 29.35 32.63 -34.13
C PRO A 444 29.80 31.59 -33.11
N LEU A 445 29.21 30.39 -33.16
CA LEU A 445 29.67 29.26 -32.35
C LEU A 445 31.09 28.86 -32.79
N PRO A 446 32.06 28.73 -31.88
CA PRO A 446 33.39 28.23 -32.20
C PRO A 446 33.36 26.83 -32.86
N ASP A 447 34.36 26.52 -33.69
CA ASP A 447 34.42 25.24 -34.42
C ASP A 447 34.46 24.03 -33.46
N ASP A 448 35.23 24.13 -32.37
CA ASP A 448 35.35 23.07 -31.35
C ASP A 448 34.03 22.82 -30.62
N VAL A 449 33.28 23.88 -30.31
CA VAL A 449 31.94 23.78 -29.70
C VAL A 449 30.96 23.14 -30.69
N ARG A 450 30.99 23.54 -31.97
CA ARG A 450 30.19 22.87 -33.00
C ARG A 450 30.54 21.38 -33.15
N ALA A 451 31.81 21.02 -33.01
CA ALA A 451 32.23 19.61 -33.04
C ALA A 451 31.71 18.83 -31.83
N LEU A 452 31.82 19.39 -30.62
CA LEU A 452 31.29 18.78 -29.39
C LEU A 452 29.78 18.57 -29.47
N LEU A 453 29.05 19.58 -29.95
CA LEU A 453 27.61 19.49 -30.05
C LEU A 453 27.14 18.47 -31.12
N ARG A 454 27.88 18.33 -32.23
CA ARG A 454 27.61 17.26 -33.22
C ARG A 454 27.81 15.87 -32.63
N LEU A 455 28.83 15.70 -31.78
CA LEU A 455 29.07 14.43 -31.10
C LEU A 455 27.94 14.10 -30.12
N ALA A 456 27.33 15.10 -29.49
CA ALA A 456 26.19 14.93 -28.59
C ALA A 456 24.89 14.52 -29.31
N GLY A 457 24.76 14.79 -30.62
CA GLY A 457 23.72 14.20 -31.47
C GLY A 457 22.30 14.78 -31.31
N GLY A 458 22.12 15.86 -30.55
CA GLY A 458 20.82 16.49 -30.34
C GLY A 458 20.18 17.05 -31.63
N PRO A 459 18.85 17.01 -31.77
CA PRO A 459 18.15 17.68 -32.85
C PRO A 459 18.34 19.21 -32.75
N GLY A 460 18.51 19.88 -33.89
CA GLY A 460 18.49 21.35 -33.95
C GLY A 460 19.83 22.06 -33.68
N VAL A 461 20.88 21.36 -33.26
CA VAL A 461 22.15 22.02 -32.89
C VAL A 461 22.83 22.78 -34.05
N GLU A 462 22.68 22.29 -35.29
CA GLU A 462 23.19 22.99 -36.49
C GLU A 462 22.48 24.34 -36.76
N ARG A 463 21.34 24.59 -36.10
CA ARG A 463 20.52 25.81 -36.25
C ARG A 463 20.56 26.71 -35.03
N VAL A 464 21.33 26.36 -34.00
CA VAL A 464 21.41 27.17 -32.78
C VAL A 464 22.14 28.47 -33.04
N ARG A 465 21.49 29.57 -32.66
CA ARG A 465 22.09 30.89 -32.67
C ARG A 465 22.48 31.29 -31.25
N LEU A 466 23.77 31.52 -31.00
CA LEU A 466 24.24 32.05 -29.72
C LEU A 466 24.14 33.57 -29.70
N VAL A 467 23.46 34.12 -28.70
CA VAL A 467 23.28 35.56 -28.47
C VAL A 467 23.80 35.91 -27.08
N LEU A 468 24.81 36.77 -27.03
CA LEU A 468 25.38 37.23 -25.77
C LEU A 468 24.78 38.56 -25.34
N HIS A 469 24.46 38.67 -24.07
CA HIS A 469 23.89 39.86 -23.45
C HIS A 469 24.83 40.40 -22.38
N ASP A 470 24.92 41.72 -22.24
CA ASP A 470 25.60 42.32 -21.09
C ASP A 470 24.77 42.12 -19.80
N ARG A 471 23.44 42.06 -19.95
CA ARG A 471 22.45 41.74 -18.93
C ARG A 471 21.28 41.06 -19.64
N LEU A 472 20.97 39.82 -19.28
CA LEU A 472 19.84 39.07 -19.82
C LEU A 472 18.66 39.17 -18.85
N VAL A 473 17.51 39.60 -19.37
CA VAL A 473 16.26 39.70 -18.63
C VAL A 473 15.22 38.82 -19.30
N VAL A 474 14.54 37.98 -18.52
CA VAL A 474 13.47 37.09 -18.96
C VAL A 474 12.27 37.32 -18.06
N ASP A 475 11.11 37.56 -18.64
CA ASP A 475 9.86 37.84 -17.91
C ASP A 475 10.02 38.92 -16.80
N GLY A 476 10.89 39.91 -17.05
CA GLY A 476 11.19 41.00 -16.13
C GLY A 476 12.27 40.72 -15.08
N GLU A 477 12.78 39.49 -14.98
CA GLU A 477 13.80 39.07 -14.01
C GLU A 477 15.17 38.83 -14.67
N GLU A 478 16.25 39.09 -13.94
CA GLU A 478 17.61 38.82 -14.44
C GLU A 478 17.97 37.34 -14.35
N VAL A 479 18.42 36.78 -15.47
CA VAL A 479 18.96 35.42 -15.56
C VAL A 479 20.30 35.42 -16.29
N ASP A 480 21.09 34.36 -16.12
CA ASP A 480 22.42 34.25 -16.73
C ASP A 480 22.40 33.48 -18.06
N ALA A 481 21.34 32.72 -18.34
CA ALA A 481 21.11 32.03 -19.60
C ALA A 481 19.63 31.70 -19.83
N TRP A 482 19.22 31.63 -21.10
CA TRP A 482 17.85 31.26 -21.50
C TRP A 482 17.82 30.61 -22.87
N LEU A 483 16.81 29.77 -23.12
CA LEU A 483 16.55 29.15 -24.41
C LEU A 483 15.23 29.67 -24.97
N GLU A 484 15.29 30.31 -26.14
CA GLU A 484 14.10 30.68 -26.90
C GLU A 484 13.93 29.71 -28.08
N ASP A 485 12.79 29.05 -28.16
CA ASP A 485 12.37 28.27 -29.34
C ASP A 485 11.14 28.95 -29.96
N ALA A 486 11.36 29.65 -31.08
CA ALA A 486 10.33 30.35 -31.82
C ALA A 486 10.39 29.95 -33.30
N ASP A 487 9.26 29.51 -33.86
CA ASP A 487 9.12 29.14 -35.27
C ASP A 487 10.15 28.09 -35.76
N GLY A 488 10.61 27.20 -34.87
CA GLY A 488 11.62 26.18 -35.16
C GLY A 488 13.05 26.71 -35.29
N ALA A 489 13.28 27.96 -34.85
CA ALA A 489 14.60 28.56 -34.69
C ALA A 489 14.95 28.61 -33.19
N VAL A 490 16.07 27.98 -32.86
CA VAL A 490 16.56 27.88 -31.48
C VAL A 490 17.60 28.96 -31.22
N THR A 491 17.30 29.88 -30.30
CA THR A 491 18.20 30.95 -29.89
C THR A 491 18.67 30.70 -28.45
N ALA A 492 19.98 30.53 -28.30
CA ALA A 492 20.63 30.38 -27.01
C ALA A 492 21.08 31.76 -26.50
N HIS A 493 20.43 32.26 -25.46
CA HIS A 493 20.79 33.53 -24.81
C HIS A 493 21.68 33.27 -23.61
N ALA A 494 22.75 34.06 -23.45
CA ALA A 494 23.64 33.94 -22.30
C ALA A 494 24.34 35.26 -21.97
N VAL A 495 24.71 35.44 -20.71
CA VAL A 495 25.56 36.56 -20.28
C VAL A 495 27.04 36.23 -20.45
N ASP A 496 27.43 34.99 -20.16
CA ASP A 496 28.81 34.54 -20.14
C ASP A 496 28.98 33.12 -20.70
N ALA A 497 30.23 32.64 -20.74
CA ALA A 497 30.56 31.31 -21.24
C ALA A 497 29.90 30.17 -20.44
N ARG A 498 29.64 30.37 -19.14
CA ARG A 498 28.99 29.36 -18.30
C ARG A 498 27.51 29.24 -18.66
N GLY A 499 26.82 30.37 -18.79
CA GLY A 499 25.44 30.41 -19.25
C GLY A 499 25.28 29.82 -20.64
N ALA A 500 26.16 30.20 -21.57
CA ALA A 500 26.18 29.65 -22.91
C ALA A 500 26.44 28.13 -22.90
N GLY A 501 27.34 27.64 -22.04
CA GLY A 501 27.59 26.21 -21.87
C GLY A 501 26.35 25.43 -21.44
N ARG A 502 25.58 25.93 -20.48
CA ARG A 502 24.32 25.31 -20.03
C ARG A 502 23.27 25.27 -21.13
N VAL A 503 22.99 26.40 -21.78
CA VAL A 503 21.95 26.44 -22.82
C VAL A 503 22.32 25.54 -24.00
N LEU A 504 23.58 25.53 -24.42
CA LEU A 504 24.03 24.64 -25.49
C LEU A 504 23.98 23.16 -25.09
N ALA A 505 24.28 22.84 -23.83
CA ALA A 505 24.14 21.48 -23.31
C ALA A 505 22.68 21.02 -23.31
N LEU A 506 21.75 21.90 -22.91
CA LEU A 506 20.31 21.64 -22.96
C LEU A 506 19.84 21.37 -24.38
N VAL A 507 20.18 22.25 -25.34
CA VAL A 507 19.80 22.06 -26.75
C VAL A 507 20.38 20.77 -27.34
N ALA A 508 21.57 20.38 -26.90
CA ALA A 508 22.19 19.14 -27.35
C ALA A 508 21.61 17.88 -26.69
N GLY A 509 20.69 18.01 -25.71
CA GLY A 509 20.22 16.87 -24.90
C GLY A 509 21.34 16.24 -24.07
N ALA A 510 22.39 17.00 -23.77
CA ALA A 510 23.62 16.51 -23.14
C ALA A 510 23.99 17.40 -21.95
N TRP A 511 23.10 17.51 -20.97
CA TRP A 511 23.23 18.40 -19.82
C TRP A 511 24.57 18.26 -19.07
N GLY A 512 25.07 17.03 -18.93
CA GLY A 512 26.39 16.74 -18.34
C GLY A 512 27.59 17.39 -19.06
N ALA A 513 27.44 17.80 -20.33
CA ALA A 513 28.49 18.46 -21.10
C ALA A 513 28.61 19.97 -20.82
N ARG A 514 27.73 20.57 -20.00
CA ARG A 514 27.67 22.02 -19.72
C ARG A 514 29.01 22.63 -19.33
N SER A 515 29.77 21.94 -18.47
CA SER A 515 31.09 22.40 -17.99
C SER A 515 32.15 22.36 -19.09
N ALA A 516 32.20 21.28 -19.87
CA ALA A 516 33.13 21.15 -20.99
C ALA A 516 32.83 22.16 -22.11
N LEU A 517 31.54 22.42 -22.38
CA LEU A 517 31.11 23.46 -23.32
C LEU A 517 31.49 24.86 -22.82
N ALA A 518 31.30 25.14 -21.53
CA ALA A 518 31.71 26.42 -20.93
C ALA A 518 33.22 26.63 -21.04
N GLU A 519 34.04 25.62 -20.76
CA GLU A 519 35.50 25.69 -20.91
C GLU A 519 35.94 25.93 -22.36
N ALA A 520 35.33 25.24 -23.32
CA ALA A 520 35.61 25.45 -24.74
C ALA A 520 35.24 26.87 -25.20
N LEU A 521 34.12 27.41 -24.71
CA LEU A 521 33.70 28.78 -24.98
C LEU A 521 34.65 29.81 -24.35
N LEU A 522 35.12 29.59 -23.11
CA LEU A 522 36.13 30.41 -22.46
C LEU A 522 37.44 30.43 -23.23
N ALA A 523 37.92 29.26 -23.68
CA ALA A 523 39.11 29.13 -24.50
C ALA A 523 38.98 29.88 -25.85
N ALA A 524 37.76 29.95 -26.38
CA ALA A 524 37.43 30.72 -27.58
C ALA A 524 37.23 32.23 -27.35
N GLY A 525 37.42 32.71 -26.11
CA GLY A 525 37.39 34.13 -25.76
C GLY A 525 36.02 34.69 -25.41
N LEU A 526 35.03 33.85 -25.05
CA LEU A 526 33.79 34.33 -24.46
C LEU A 526 34.02 34.91 -23.05
N PRO A 527 33.10 35.79 -22.58
CA PRO A 527 33.21 36.39 -21.25
C PRO A 527 33.35 35.33 -20.15
N ALA A 528 34.26 35.58 -19.22
CA ALA A 528 34.39 34.79 -18.01
C ALA A 528 33.13 34.91 -17.14
N PRO A 529 32.77 33.87 -16.39
CA PRO A 529 31.57 33.90 -15.55
C PRO A 529 31.62 35.04 -14.53
N VAL A 530 30.53 35.80 -14.45
CA VAL A 530 30.41 36.92 -13.52
C VAL A 530 29.65 36.45 -12.28
N GLY A 531 30.40 36.13 -11.22
CA GLY A 531 29.84 35.68 -9.94
C GLY A 531 29.95 34.16 -9.74
N SER A 532 29.73 33.73 -8.49
CA SER A 532 29.55 32.31 -8.18
C SER A 532 28.07 31.96 -8.40
N PRO A 533 27.77 30.78 -8.96
CA PRO A 533 26.39 30.33 -9.06
C PRO A 533 25.80 30.28 -7.65
N ALA A 534 24.49 30.48 -7.54
CA ALA A 534 23.83 30.13 -6.30
C ALA A 534 24.09 28.64 -6.02
N PRO A 535 24.51 28.25 -4.81
CA PRO A 535 24.87 26.86 -4.50
C PRO A 535 23.79 25.84 -4.84
N TRP A 536 22.52 26.24 -4.85
CA TRP A 536 21.41 25.38 -5.20
C TRP A 536 21.28 25.12 -6.70
N ALA A 537 21.69 26.06 -7.56
CA ALA A 537 21.72 25.83 -9.01
C ALA A 537 22.70 24.70 -9.37
N LEU A 538 23.76 24.51 -8.58
CA LEU A 538 24.67 23.36 -8.71
C LEU A 538 24.02 22.04 -8.26
N LEU A 539 23.11 22.07 -7.30
CA LEU A 539 22.39 20.87 -6.82
C LEU A 539 21.30 20.45 -7.81
N VAL A 540 20.59 21.43 -8.38
CA VAL A 540 19.66 21.20 -9.50
C VAL A 540 20.42 20.63 -10.70
N ASP A 541 21.58 21.22 -11.04
CA ASP A 541 22.44 20.73 -12.11
C ASP A 541 22.79 19.24 -11.94
N VAL A 542 23.07 18.78 -10.70
CA VAL A 542 23.39 17.38 -10.39
C VAL A 542 22.13 16.49 -10.42
N ALA A 543 21.02 16.95 -9.85
CA ALA A 543 19.77 16.18 -9.85
C ALA A 543 19.25 15.90 -11.27
N LEU A 544 19.50 16.82 -12.20
CA LEU A 544 19.07 16.72 -13.59
C LEU A 544 20.01 15.89 -14.48
N ASP A 545 21.22 15.55 -14.02
CA ASP A 545 22.15 14.67 -14.77
C ASP A 545 21.71 13.18 -14.75
N GLY A 546 20.72 12.82 -13.92
CA GLY A 546 20.14 11.47 -13.83
C GLY A 546 21.00 10.44 -13.07
N PRO A 547 20.48 9.24 -12.79
CA PRO A 547 21.21 8.21 -12.04
C PRO A 547 22.35 7.64 -12.90
N GLY A 548 23.58 8.09 -12.63
CA GLY A 548 24.80 7.60 -13.30
C GLY A 548 25.91 8.63 -13.46
N ALA A 549 25.65 9.92 -13.22
CA ALA A 549 26.63 11.01 -13.30
C ALA A 549 27.40 11.25 -11.99
#